data_AF-A0A660MW48-F1
#
_entry.id   AF-A0A660MW48-F1
#
_cell.length_a   1.000
_cell.length_b   1.000
_cell.length_c   1.000
_cell.angle_alpha   90.00
_cell.angle_beta   90.00
_cell.angle_gamma   90.00
#
_symmetry.space_group_name_H-M   'P 1'
#
loop_
_entity.id
_entity.type
_entity.pdbx_description
1 polymer ?
#
loop_
_entity_poly.entity_id
_entity_poly.type
_entity_poly.pdbx_seq_one_letter_code
_entity_poly.pdbx_strand_id
1 'polypeptide(L)'
;MEDIYEFDMFDYGNFFNFWSFFVIIFLIFLYFAYIFLKNRKKEIEVVFEEKIEKKDFLSELQKIEKNEFFLENILHLFTLFLEEKSGNKNISKMTFKEIKNLKLENNLKQIFEKIYFLKYSKKDVLETEKEKIFNEVENIFSLNNLEN
;
A
#
# COMPACT_ATOMS: atom_id res chain seq x y z
N MET A 1 45.86 -51.32 -26.17
CA MET A 1 44.61 -50.64 -25.80
C MET A 1 44.57 -50.68 -24.28
N GLU A 2 44.88 -49.55 -23.66
CA GLU A 2 44.63 -49.32 -22.23
C GLU A 2 43.32 -48.55 -22.17
N ASP A 3 42.35 -49.11 -21.45
CA ASP A 3 41.03 -48.54 -21.26
C ASP A 3 41.11 -47.37 -20.26
N ILE A 4 41.08 -46.16 -20.81
CA ILE A 4 41.08 -44.90 -20.07
C ILE A 4 39.64 -44.60 -19.61
N TYR A 5 39.07 -45.46 -18.78
CA TYR A 5 37.84 -45.16 -18.04
C TYR A 5 37.92 -45.75 -16.63
N GLU A 6 38.94 -45.36 -15.87
CA GLU A 6 38.77 -45.17 -14.43
C GLU A 6 37.83 -43.97 -14.24
N PHE A 7 36.53 -44.24 -14.27
CA PHE A 7 35.56 -43.33 -13.66
C PHE A 7 35.38 -43.81 -12.22
N ASP A 8 35.98 -43.04 -11.31
CA ASP A 8 35.83 -43.19 -9.87
C ASP A 8 34.39 -43.50 -9.51
N MET A 9 34.22 -44.56 -8.70
CA MET A 9 32.95 -44.92 -8.09
C MET A 9 32.41 -43.70 -7.33
N PHE A 10 31.48 -42.96 -7.95
CA PHE A 10 30.74 -41.90 -7.30
C PHE A 10 30.02 -42.50 -6.09
N ASP A 11 30.39 -42.05 -4.91
CA ASP A 11 29.80 -42.50 -3.65
C ASP A 11 28.36 -41.99 -3.53
N TYR A 12 27.43 -42.78 -4.07
CA TYR A 12 25.99 -42.46 -4.16
C TYR A 12 25.35 -42.19 -2.78
N GLY A 13 25.94 -42.67 -1.68
CA GLY A 13 25.42 -42.46 -0.32
C GLY A 13 25.46 -40.99 0.13
N ASN A 14 26.53 -40.26 -0.22
CA ASN A 14 26.67 -38.84 0.12
C ASN A 14 25.85 -37.93 -0.82
N PHE A 15 25.63 -38.34 -2.07
CA PHE A 15 24.78 -37.62 -3.00
C PHE A 15 23.32 -37.58 -2.50
N PHE A 16 22.74 -38.73 -2.13
CA PHE A 16 21.35 -38.78 -1.66
C PHE A 16 21.13 -37.97 -0.37
N ASN A 17 22.07 -38.03 0.58
CA ASN A 17 21.98 -37.24 1.82
C ASN A 17 22.05 -35.74 1.54
N PHE A 18 22.97 -35.30 0.68
CA PHE A 18 23.08 -33.89 0.29
C PHE A 18 21.80 -33.40 -0.39
N TRP A 19 21.29 -34.12 -1.38
CA TRP A 19 20.05 -33.77 -2.08
C TRP A 19 18.83 -33.78 -1.15
N SER A 20 18.72 -34.73 -0.21
CA SER A 20 17.62 -34.77 0.75
C SER A 20 17.60 -33.57 1.69
N PHE A 21 18.79 -33.06 2.08
CA PHE A 21 18.92 -31.86 2.89
C PHE A 21 18.39 -30.61 2.16
N PHE A 22 18.72 -30.47 0.86
CA PHE A 22 18.19 -29.37 0.06
C PHE A 22 16.68 -29.44 -0.11
N VAL A 23 16.11 -30.64 -0.28
CA VAL A 23 14.66 -30.83 -0.39
C VAL A 23 13.96 -30.40 0.91
N ILE A 24 14.51 -30.75 2.07
CA ILE A 24 13.95 -30.36 3.37
C ILE A 24 13.99 -28.84 3.56
N ILE A 25 15.12 -28.20 3.25
CA ILE A 25 15.24 -26.73 3.32
C ILE A 25 14.24 -26.05 2.37
N PHE A 26 14.08 -26.58 1.16
CA PHE A 26 13.16 -26.03 0.17
C PHE A 26 11.70 -26.12 0.64
N LEU A 27 11.31 -27.23 1.27
CA LEU A 27 9.97 -27.39 1.84
C LEU A 27 9.72 -26.43 3.02
N ILE A 28 10.72 -26.21 3.88
CA ILE A 28 10.64 -25.22 4.97
C ILE A 28 10.47 -23.81 4.38
N PHE A 29 11.25 -23.46 3.36
CA PHE A 29 11.13 -22.17 2.68
C PHE A 29 9.75 -21.95 2.07
N LEU A 30 9.19 -22.94 1.38
CA LEU A 30 7.84 -22.88 0.82
C LEU A 30 6.77 -22.68 1.91
N TYR A 31 6.93 -23.34 3.06
CA TYR A 31 6.02 -23.17 4.19
C TYR A 31 6.03 -21.74 4.75
N PHE A 32 7.22 -21.16 4.93
CA PHE A 32 7.34 -19.76 5.37
C PHE A 32 6.80 -18.78 4.32
N ALA A 33 7.07 -19.01 3.03
CA ALA A 33 6.51 -18.20 1.95
C ALA A 33 4.97 -18.25 1.94
N TYR A 34 4.38 -19.43 2.13
CA TYR A 34 2.93 -19.61 2.24
C TYR A 34 2.34 -18.86 3.44
N ILE A 35 2.94 -18.97 4.63
CA ILE A 35 2.50 -18.21 5.82
C ILE A 35 2.60 -16.71 5.57
N PHE A 36 3.70 -16.24 4.99
CA PHE A 36 3.92 -14.82 4.70
C PHE A 36 2.87 -14.27 3.70
N LEU A 37 2.58 -15.02 2.63
CA LEU A 37 1.53 -14.70 1.66
C LEU A 37 0.12 -14.73 2.29
N LYS A 38 -0.14 -15.69 3.18
CA LYS A 38 -1.42 -15.82 3.90
C LYS A 38 -1.62 -14.67 4.90
N ASN A 39 -0.57 -14.24 5.59
CA ASN A 39 -0.62 -13.11 6.53
C ASN A 39 -0.75 -11.78 5.79
N ARG A 40 -0.08 -11.59 4.64
CA ARG A 40 -0.32 -10.40 3.78
C ARG A 40 -1.75 -10.30 3.27
N LYS A 41 -2.42 -11.42 2.98
CA LYS A 41 -3.84 -11.41 2.62
C LYS A 41 -4.75 -11.02 3.80
N LYS A 42 -4.35 -11.32 5.04
CA LYS A 42 -5.11 -10.95 6.25
C LYS A 42 -4.92 -9.49 6.67
N GLU A 43 -3.82 -8.84 6.31
CA GLU A 43 -3.61 -7.41 6.59
C GLU A 43 -4.34 -6.46 5.61
N ILE A 44 -4.92 -6.97 4.52
CA ILE A 44 -5.66 -6.16 3.53
C ILE A 44 -7.08 -6.70 3.32
N GLU A 45 -7.66 -7.26 4.38
CA GLU A 45 -9.11 -7.49 4.46
C GLU A 45 -9.63 -6.94 5.78
N VAL A 46 -9.22 -5.72 6.12
CA VAL A 46 -10.09 -4.84 6.87
C VAL A 46 -10.92 -4.08 5.85
N VAL A 47 -11.88 -4.80 5.24
CA VAL A 47 -13.08 -4.18 4.70
C VAL A 47 -13.82 -3.69 5.93
N PHE A 48 -13.47 -2.50 6.40
CA PHE A 48 -14.34 -1.73 7.27
C PHE A 48 -15.58 -1.47 6.42
N GLU A 49 -16.62 -2.30 6.58
CA GLU A 49 -17.99 -1.83 6.43
C GLU A 49 -18.22 -0.83 7.57
N GLU A 50 -17.60 0.34 7.43
CA GLU A 50 -17.86 1.49 8.27
C GLU A 50 -19.29 1.91 7.90
N LYS A 51 -20.24 1.58 8.78
CA LYS A 51 -21.54 2.23 8.82
C LYS A 51 -21.27 3.73 8.66
N ILE A 52 -21.89 4.34 7.66
CA ILE A 52 -21.80 5.75 7.34
C ILE A 52 -22.46 6.54 8.50
N GLU A 53 -21.80 6.61 9.64
CA GLU A 53 -21.84 7.82 10.45
C GLU A 53 -21.08 8.87 9.65
N LYS A 54 -21.61 10.10 9.54
CA LYS A 54 -20.93 11.22 8.86
C LYS A 54 -19.49 11.27 9.38
N LYS A 55 -18.53 10.87 8.55
CA LYS A 55 -17.14 10.80 8.94
C LYS A 55 -16.68 12.23 9.17
N ASP A 56 -16.27 12.56 10.40
CA ASP A 56 -15.70 13.87 10.68
C ASP A 56 -14.27 13.90 10.12
N PHE A 57 -14.17 14.26 8.84
CA PHE A 57 -12.90 14.33 8.12
C PHE A 57 -11.90 15.27 8.80
N LEU A 58 -12.35 16.31 9.52
CA LEU A 58 -11.46 17.21 10.26
C LEU A 58 -10.88 16.51 11.47
N SER A 59 -11.71 15.80 12.25
CA SER A 59 -11.24 15.03 13.40
C SER A 59 -10.25 13.93 12.97
N GLU A 60 -10.52 13.23 11.88
CA GLU A 60 -9.61 12.22 11.34
C GLU A 60 -8.31 12.82 10.82
N LEU A 61 -8.36 13.99 10.17
CA LEU A 61 -7.17 14.68 9.70
C LEU A 61 -6.23 15.05 10.85
N GLN A 62 -6.77 15.59 11.96
CA GLN A 62 -5.98 15.97 13.14
C GLN A 62 -5.22 14.77 13.76
N LYS A 63 -5.77 13.56 13.68
CA LYS A 63 -5.11 12.34 14.16
C LYS A 63 -3.90 11.95 13.30
N ILE A 64 -3.84 12.42 12.04
CA ILE A 64 -2.81 12.05 11.07
C ILE A 64 -1.57 12.95 11.16
N GLU A 65 -1.69 14.18 11.66
CA GLU A 65 -0.64 15.21 11.67
C GLU A 65 0.73 14.71 12.16
N LYS A 66 0.74 13.89 13.20
CA LYS A 66 1.97 13.39 13.86
C LYS A 66 2.33 11.94 13.51
N ASN A 67 1.69 11.36 12.50
CA ASN A 67 1.87 9.95 12.15
C ASN A 67 3.08 9.75 11.22
N GLU A 68 3.86 8.69 11.46
CA GLU A 68 4.98 8.27 10.59
C GLU A 68 4.52 8.02 9.14
N PHE A 69 3.30 7.49 8.97
CA PHE A 69 2.66 7.21 7.68
C PHE A 69 1.79 8.37 7.17
N PHE A 70 2.13 9.62 7.50
CA PHE A 70 1.36 10.83 7.17
C PHE A 70 0.82 10.84 5.73
N LEU A 71 1.68 10.64 4.73
CA LEU A 71 1.31 10.71 3.31
C LEU A 71 0.37 9.57 2.88
N GLU A 72 0.50 8.40 3.48
CA GLU A 72 -0.38 7.27 3.21
C GLU A 72 -1.76 7.51 3.81
N ASN A 73 -1.80 7.93 5.07
CA ASN A 73 -3.05 8.17 5.78
C ASN A 73 -3.82 9.36 5.21
N ILE A 74 -3.12 10.46 4.86
CA ILE A 74 -3.78 11.62 4.26
C ILE A 74 -4.29 11.32 2.85
N LEU A 75 -3.57 10.53 2.06
CA LEU A 75 -4.04 10.08 0.75
C LEU A 75 -5.29 9.19 0.89
N HIS A 76 -5.28 8.28 1.87
CA HIS A 76 -6.43 7.42 2.15
C HIS A 76 -7.65 8.25 2.59
N LEU A 77 -7.47 9.14 3.57
CA LEU A 77 -8.56 10.00 4.06
C LEU A 77 -9.12 10.89 2.95
N PHE A 78 -8.25 11.48 2.13
CA PHE A 78 -8.67 12.30 0.99
C PHE A 78 -9.40 11.47 -0.07
N THR A 79 -9.01 10.21 -0.27
CA THR A 79 -9.72 9.29 -1.18
C THR A 79 -11.14 9.03 -0.68
N LEU A 80 -11.32 8.73 0.61
CA LEU A 80 -12.64 8.55 1.22
C LEU A 80 -13.50 9.82 1.08
N PHE A 81 -12.91 10.99 1.28
CA PHE A 81 -13.59 12.26 1.06
C PHE A 81 -14.08 12.42 -0.38
N LEU A 82 -13.27 12.05 -1.38
CA LEU A 82 -13.68 12.07 -2.78
C LEU A 82 -14.81 11.07 -3.07
N GLU A 83 -14.81 9.89 -2.45
CA GLU A 83 -15.90 8.91 -2.58
C GLU A 83 -17.22 9.47 -2.04
N GLU A 84 -17.17 10.14 -0.88
CA GLU A 84 -18.33 10.78 -0.29
C GLU A 84 -18.86 11.92 -1.17
N LYS A 85 -17.98 12.82 -1.61
CA LYS A 85 -18.36 13.99 -2.43
C LYS A 85 -18.89 13.60 -3.82
N SER A 86 -18.36 12.53 -4.41
CA SER A 86 -18.77 12.08 -5.75
C SER A 86 -19.88 11.03 -5.77
N GLY A 87 -20.19 10.42 -4.61
CA GLY A 87 -21.05 9.24 -4.50
C GLY A 87 -20.46 7.96 -5.13
N ASN A 88 -19.22 7.99 -5.60
CA ASN A 88 -18.55 6.88 -6.26
C ASN A 88 -17.69 6.10 -5.26
N LYS A 89 -18.22 5.00 -4.71
CA LYS A 89 -17.53 4.14 -3.72
C LYS A 89 -16.35 3.30 -4.28
N ASN A 90 -15.93 3.55 -5.51
CA ASN A 90 -14.85 2.80 -6.16
C ASN A 90 -13.55 3.59 -6.33
N ILE A 91 -13.48 4.86 -5.89
CA ILE A 91 -12.28 5.69 -6.09
C ILE A 91 -11.06 5.08 -5.39
N SER A 92 -11.24 4.47 -4.22
CA SER A 92 -10.23 3.69 -3.49
C SER A 92 -9.60 2.54 -4.30
N LYS A 93 -10.31 2.03 -5.32
CA LYS A 93 -9.86 0.95 -6.20
C LYS A 93 -9.34 1.45 -7.55
N MET A 94 -9.46 2.74 -7.82
CA MET A 94 -9.07 3.33 -9.09
C MET A 94 -7.57 3.62 -9.14
N THR A 95 -7.01 3.47 -10.33
CA THR A 95 -5.67 3.96 -10.65
C THR A 95 -5.65 5.49 -10.69
N PHE A 96 -4.47 6.07 -10.50
CA PHE A 96 -4.25 7.52 -10.62
C PHE A 96 -4.83 8.11 -11.92
N LYS A 97 -4.65 7.42 -13.06
CA LYS A 97 -5.15 7.86 -14.37
C LYS A 97 -6.68 7.91 -14.40
N GLU A 98 -7.34 6.93 -13.77
CA GLU A 98 -8.80 6.88 -13.69
C GLU A 98 -9.34 8.01 -12.81
N ILE A 99 -8.71 8.27 -11.66
CA ILE A 99 -9.10 9.37 -10.75
C ILE A 99 -8.99 10.73 -11.45
N LYS A 100 -7.92 10.94 -12.23
CA LYS A 100 -7.72 12.18 -13.01
C LYS A 100 -8.85 12.45 -14.00
N ASN A 101 -9.46 11.39 -14.55
CA ASN A 101 -10.54 11.46 -15.53
C ASN A 101 -11.92 11.64 -14.90
N LEU A 102 -12.07 11.55 -13.58
CA LEU A 102 -13.35 11.79 -12.90
C LEU A 102 -13.80 13.25 -13.07
N LYS A 103 -15.12 13.49 -13.04
CA LYS A 103 -15.69 14.85 -13.03
C LYS A 103 -15.62 15.44 -11.61
N LEU A 104 -14.41 15.68 -11.13
CA LEU A 104 -14.12 16.36 -9.86
C LEU A 104 -13.73 17.82 -10.09
N GLU A 105 -13.94 18.66 -9.08
CA GLU A 105 -13.42 20.03 -9.07
C GLU A 105 -11.89 20.06 -9.24
N ASN A 106 -11.38 21.09 -9.92
CA ASN A 106 -9.98 21.13 -10.31
C ASN A 106 -9.01 21.23 -9.11
N ASN A 107 -9.40 21.96 -8.06
CA ASN A 107 -8.67 22.04 -6.79
C ASN A 107 -8.48 20.66 -6.14
N LEU A 108 -9.53 19.84 -6.10
CA LEU A 108 -9.51 18.50 -5.51
C LEU A 108 -8.57 17.57 -6.27
N LYS A 109 -8.60 17.64 -7.61
CA LYS A 109 -7.67 16.88 -8.44
C LYS A 109 -6.23 17.28 -8.16
N GLN A 110 -5.92 18.58 -8.16
CA GLN A 110 -4.56 19.07 -7.96
C GLN A 110 -3.97 18.61 -6.61
N ILE A 111 -4.76 18.67 -5.54
CA ILE A 111 -4.32 18.24 -4.21
C ILE A 111 -4.15 16.72 -4.13
N PHE A 112 -5.07 15.96 -4.71
CA PHE A 112 -4.90 14.51 -4.83
C PHE A 112 -3.62 14.15 -5.60
N GLU A 113 -3.37 14.80 -6.74
CA GLU A 113 -2.15 14.59 -7.53
C GLU A 113 -0.90 14.90 -6.72
N LYS A 114 -0.88 16.04 -6.02
CA LYS A 114 0.23 16.47 -5.18
C LYS A 114 0.55 15.45 -4.08
N ILE A 115 -0.46 15.00 -3.33
CA ILE A 115 -0.29 14.00 -2.26
C ILE A 115 0.21 12.68 -2.85
N TYR A 116 -0.41 12.22 -3.94
CA TYR A 116 -0.04 10.97 -4.60
C TYR A 116 1.42 11.00 -5.07
N PHE A 117 1.83 12.07 -5.76
CA PHE A 117 3.21 12.21 -6.22
C PHE A 117 4.19 12.24 -5.06
N LEU A 118 3.88 12.92 -3.97
CA LEU A 118 4.77 12.95 -2.81
C LEU A 118 4.91 11.58 -2.15
N LYS A 119 3.81 10.84 -1.96
CA LYS A 119 3.82 9.47 -1.41
C LYS A 119 4.74 8.54 -2.21
N TYR A 120 4.68 8.62 -3.54
CA TYR A 120 5.42 7.71 -4.43
C TYR A 120 6.73 8.31 -4.96
N SER A 121 7.03 9.56 -4.66
CA SER A 121 8.34 10.12 -4.91
C SER A 121 9.31 9.48 -3.93
N LYS A 122 10.44 8.97 -4.43
CA LYS A 122 11.54 8.46 -3.58
C LYS A 122 12.30 9.58 -2.84
N LYS A 123 11.69 10.77 -2.72
CA LYS A 123 12.31 11.94 -2.12
C LYS A 123 11.80 12.08 -0.70
N ASP A 124 12.69 12.46 0.20
CA ASP A 124 12.29 12.85 1.54
C ASP A 124 11.41 14.10 1.45
N VAL A 125 10.22 14.01 2.06
CA VAL A 125 9.27 15.12 2.11
C VAL A 125 9.58 15.96 3.32
N LEU A 126 9.85 17.25 3.10
CA LEU A 126 10.17 18.20 4.15
C LEU A 126 8.95 18.42 5.06
N GLU A 127 9.18 18.68 6.35
CA GLU A 127 8.08 18.98 7.29
C GLU A 127 7.25 20.20 6.86
N THR A 128 7.89 21.21 6.27
CA THR A 128 7.19 22.38 5.72
C THR A 128 6.28 22.05 4.53
N GLU A 129 6.57 20.99 3.78
CA GLU A 129 5.68 20.51 2.71
C GLU A 129 4.51 19.71 3.30
N LYS A 130 4.75 18.90 4.33
CA LYS A 130 3.69 18.19 5.05
C LYS A 130 2.69 19.16 5.67
N GLU A 131 3.17 20.20 6.36
CA GLU A 131 2.34 21.23 6.97
C GLU A 131 1.49 21.98 5.92
N LYS A 132 2.07 22.31 4.75
CA LYS A 132 1.32 22.92 3.65
C LYS A 132 0.18 22.02 3.15
N ILE A 133 0.46 20.73 2.97
CA ILE A 133 -0.56 19.77 2.52
C ILE A 133 -1.65 19.61 3.56
N PHE A 134 -1.27 19.51 4.83
CA PHE A 134 -2.20 19.42 5.95
C PHE A 134 -3.18 20.60 5.91
N ASN A 135 -2.66 21.83 5.86
CA ASN A 135 -3.46 23.04 5.82
C ASN A 135 -4.33 23.13 4.55
N GLU A 136 -3.82 22.72 3.38
CA GLU A 136 -4.62 22.66 2.14
C GLU A 136 -5.80 21.69 2.26
N VAL A 137 -5.58 20.50 2.83
CA VAL A 137 -6.62 19.48 3.04
C VAL A 137 -7.61 19.91 4.13
N GLU A 138 -7.13 20.50 5.23
CA GLU A 138 -7.96 21.04 6.31
C GLU A 138 -8.91 22.13 5.80
N ASN A 139 -8.41 23.03 4.95
CA ASN A 139 -9.23 24.06 4.33
C ASN A 139 -10.33 23.47 3.44
N ILE A 140 -10.04 22.42 2.67
CA ILE A 140 -11.05 21.73 1.86
C ILE A 140 -12.12 21.12 2.76
N PHE A 141 -11.73 20.36 3.78
CA PHE A 141 -12.70 19.70 4.66
C PHE A 141 -13.57 20.71 5.40
N SER A 142 -12.98 21.83 5.85
CA SER A 142 -13.69 22.92 6.53
C SER A 142 -14.71 23.61 5.63
N LEU A 143 -14.36 23.89 4.38
CA LEU A 143 -15.27 24.54 3.43
C LEU A 143 -16.47 23.65 3.07
N ASN A 144 -16.25 22.34 2.92
CA ASN A 144 -17.35 21.42 2.59
C ASN A 144 -18.28 21.15 3.78
N ASN A 145 -17.81 21.28 5.02
CA ASN A 145 -18.67 21.21 6.21
C ASN A 145 -19.64 22.39 6.33
N LEU A 146 -19.41 23.49 5.60
CA LEU A 146 -20.29 24.67 5.58
C LEU A 146 -21.37 24.60 4.49
N GLU A 147 -21.20 23.73 3.48
CA GLU A 147 -22.15 23.57 2.36
C GLU A 147 -23.25 22.52 2.63
N ASN A 148 -23.16 21.79 3.74
CA ASN A 148 -24.11 20.75 4.19
C ASN A 148 -24.95 21.21 5.38
#